data_AF-A0AAE0KWF7-F1
#
_entry.id   AF-A0AAE0KWF7-F1
#
_cell.length_a   1.000
_cell.length_b   1.000
_cell.length_c   1.000
_cell.angle_alpha   90.00
_cell.angle_beta   90.00
_cell.angle_gamma   90.00
#
_symmetry.space_group_name_H-M   'P 1'
#
loop_
_entity.id
_entity.type
_entity.pdbx_description
1 polymer ?
#
loop_
_entity_poly.entity_id
_entity_poly.type
_entity_poly.pdbx_seq_one_letter_code
_entity_poly.pdbx_strand_id
1 'polypeptide(L)'
;DDAERRKKQHAAALARIKELESMQRKMEEEMAKMKREAMDGGSKKGTGNGGENDDGDADADAAFAASGRAASSKAAAILDADPKEALNALLALDPAEAARLLALMPTAEAAALLAKMSNKDAAKIIAGMDPADAARLLACMDPNKAASIMQTPPMNPAKAAEMLALMTPPEAARIIQKMEINFAAQTCMKFTVDFCSSVFSCGVLTTTEVADLIITMNNDEFSGTVLFAMKRKTDDNFIGPMLDNMTAQQEGMLITSMTNQALKRLGISTLKGQRLREVLEYTGFSESCEFIECMPPQSVAEMMMEHMEVGEAATQLKMISGEARSHILQAGTAEWRELIEGSMDMADAGSAAFICPKCGYMSPNTMSLSEQAAHLANMAPEDAAKLLMDLMDTMDPEDFARLLLSLDPPMQGEQASDVLCEMIFAGKGEKIKKDIHPAMGNIDAPKTKLIFDLLEDKKKTRKKKGKGQGAVVASAFDQNFMEMDCVSVDGDDGKELPPITPPESWLTFLGTPPSREVAPAVNPKAAMGASNMAEMQKMWKKDGNKTIQVTKLRSLVVKIYQAKIEADINNMRAGKFRYPLVDYVVMYFDTFFGLKQARRPAQAPHP
;
A
#
# COMPACT_ATOMS: atom_id res chain seq x y z
N ASP A 1 -0.31 58.13 -8.35
CA ASP A 1 -0.90 57.03 -9.13
C ASP A 1 -1.14 55.75 -8.34
N ASP A 2 -0.14 55.11 -7.75
CA ASP A 2 -0.35 53.83 -7.03
C ASP A 2 -1.24 53.94 -5.78
N ALA A 3 -1.10 55.02 -5.00
CA ALA A 3 -1.99 55.27 -3.87
C ALA A 3 -3.46 55.45 -4.31
N GLU A 4 -3.69 55.99 -5.50
CA GLU A 4 -5.02 56.23 -6.05
C GLU A 4 -5.62 54.95 -6.64
N ARG A 5 -4.80 54.11 -7.29
CA ARG A 5 -5.18 52.74 -7.68
C ARG A 5 -5.58 51.89 -6.47
N ARG A 6 -4.82 51.94 -5.38
CA ARG A 6 -5.15 51.23 -4.13
C ARG A 6 -6.45 51.72 -3.51
N LYS A 7 -6.70 53.03 -3.48
CA LYS A 7 -7.99 53.59 -3.02
C LYS A 7 -9.16 53.11 -3.88
N LYS A 8 -8.99 53.06 -5.21
CA LYS A 8 -10.04 52.59 -6.14
C LYS A 8 -10.32 51.09 -5.98
N GLN A 9 -9.28 50.27 -5.80
CA GLN A 9 -9.41 48.83 -5.52
C GLN A 9 -10.09 48.57 -4.18
N HIS A 10 -9.71 49.31 -3.13
CA HIS A 10 -10.34 49.19 -1.81
C HIS A 10 -11.82 49.61 -1.83
N ALA A 11 -12.15 50.69 -2.54
CA ALA A 11 -13.54 51.10 -2.74
C ALA A 11 -14.38 50.05 -3.49
N ALA A 12 -13.80 49.42 -4.52
CA ALA A 12 -14.46 48.33 -5.25
C ALA A 12 -14.64 47.07 -4.38
N ALA A 13 -13.68 46.74 -3.52
CA ALA A 13 -13.79 45.64 -2.57
C ALA A 13 -14.91 45.89 -1.54
N LEU A 14 -14.99 47.09 -0.98
CA LEU A 14 -16.07 47.48 -0.06
C LEU A 14 -17.45 47.44 -0.72
N ALA A 15 -17.56 47.81 -2.00
CA ALA A 15 -18.82 47.71 -2.73
C ALA A 15 -19.28 46.25 -2.88
N ARG A 16 -18.35 45.32 -3.19
CA ARG A 16 -18.64 43.88 -3.26
C ARG A 16 -19.06 43.29 -1.91
N ILE A 17 -18.42 43.72 -0.82
CA ILE A 17 -18.80 43.27 0.54
C ILE A 17 -20.25 43.67 0.85
N LYS A 18 -20.64 44.91 0.56
CA LYS A 18 -22.03 45.37 0.75
C LYS A 18 -23.04 44.61 -0.10
N GLU A 19 -22.66 44.22 -1.32
CA GLU A 19 -23.52 43.41 -2.20
C GLU A 19 -23.72 42.00 -1.64
N LEU A 20 -22.66 41.37 -1.12
CA LEU A 20 -22.74 40.07 -0.45
C LEU A 20 -23.58 40.12 0.83
N GLU A 21 -23.43 41.16 1.65
CA GLU A 21 -24.27 41.35 2.84
C GLU A 21 -25.75 41.52 2.47
N SER A 22 -26.04 42.22 1.36
CA SER A 22 -27.42 42.32 0.85
C SER A 22 -27.97 40.99 0.36
N MET A 23 -27.15 40.15 -0.28
CA MET A 23 -27.57 38.81 -0.71
C MET A 23 -27.82 37.89 0.49
N GLN A 24 -26.97 37.96 1.52
CA GLN A 24 -27.14 37.18 2.74
C GLN A 24 -28.43 37.54 3.47
N ARG A 25 -28.77 38.83 3.61
CA ARG A 25 -30.05 39.25 4.20
C ARG A 25 -31.25 38.73 3.42
N LYS A 26 -31.22 38.78 2.09
CA LYS A 26 -32.30 38.22 1.25
C LYS A 26 -32.47 36.71 1.46
N MET A 27 -31.35 35.99 1.60
CA MET A 27 -31.37 34.55 1.87
C MET A 27 -31.94 34.23 3.26
N GLU A 28 -31.59 35.02 4.27
CA GLU A 28 -32.15 34.90 5.63
C GLU A 28 -33.66 35.21 5.66
N GLU A 29 -34.11 36.22 4.91
CA GLU A 29 -35.53 36.54 4.74
C GLU A 29 -36.32 35.41 4.04
N GLU A 30 -35.77 34.82 2.97
CA GLU A 30 -36.36 33.66 2.28
C GLU A 30 -36.40 32.42 3.17
N MET A 31 -35.33 32.14 3.93
CA MET A 31 -35.34 31.04 4.91
C MET A 31 -36.37 31.27 6.02
N ALA A 32 -36.50 32.50 6.51
CA ALA A 32 -37.52 32.84 7.51
C ALA A 32 -38.94 32.68 6.95
N LYS A 33 -39.15 33.02 5.67
CA LYS A 33 -40.42 32.83 4.97
C LYS A 33 -40.75 31.34 4.81
N MET A 34 -39.82 30.52 4.33
CA MET A 34 -40.01 29.06 4.22
C MET A 34 -40.32 28.44 5.59
N LYS A 35 -39.66 28.90 6.66
CA LYS A 35 -39.92 28.42 8.02
C LYS A 35 -41.32 28.79 8.52
N ARG A 36 -41.84 29.97 8.15
CA ARG A 36 -43.22 30.36 8.46
C ARG A 36 -44.23 29.52 7.69
N GLU A 37 -44.00 29.29 6.40
CA GLU A 37 -44.86 28.44 5.56
C GLU A 37 -44.91 26.99 6.06
N ALA A 38 -43.77 26.45 6.51
CA ALA A 38 -43.70 25.12 7.12
C ALA A 38 -44.45 25.00 8.45
N MET A 39 -44.48 26.08 9.26
CA MET A 39 -45.21 26.08 10.53
C MET A 39 -46.72 26.31 10.35
N ASP A 40 -47.14 27.15 9.41
CA ASP A 40 -48.56 27.42 9.14
C ASP A 40 -49.25 26.27 8.37
N GLY A 41 -48.48 25.47 7.61
CA GLY A 41 -48.99 24.28 6.91
C GLY A 41 -49.45 23.14 7.84
N GLY A 42 -49.10 23.17 9.13
CA GLY A 42 -49.39 22.09 10.09
C GLY A 42 -50.67 22.25 10.91
N SER A 43 -51.43 23.34 10.77
CA SER A 43 -52.58 23.62 11.65
C SER A 43 -53.84 24.06 10.89
N LYS A 44 -54.32 23.22 9.97
CA LYS A 44 -55.75 23.19 9.60
C LYS A 44 -56.39 21.93 10.15
N LYS A 45 -56.68 21.95 11.45
CA LYS A 45 -57.75 21.14 12.04
C LYS A 45 -59.07 21.65 11.46
N GLY A 46 -59.57 20.95 10.45
CA GLY A 46 -60.90 21.18 9.91
C GLY A 46 -61.95 20.81 10.94
N THR A 47 -62.59 21.80 11.56
CA THR A 47 -63.95 21.65 12.07
C THR A 47 -64.90 21.82 10.90
N GLY A 48 -65.00 20.78 10.07
CA GLY A 48 -65.95 20.65 8.98
C GLY A 48 -66.95 19.57 9.33
N ASN A 49 -68.10 19.98 9.84
CA ASN A 49 -69.27 19.14 10.00
C ASN A 49 -69.82 18.80 8.60
N GLY A 50 -69.85 17.53 8.22
CA GLY A 50 -70.60 17.07 7.05
C GLY A 50 -69.95 15.94 6.26
N GLY A 51 -70.54 14.74 6.38
CA GLY A 51 -70.82 13.88 5.22
C GLY A 51 -69.75 12.88 4.81
N GLU A 52 -69.93 11.65 5.30
CA GLU A 52 -69.90 10.39 4.52
C GLU A 52 -68.69 10.09 3.61
N ASN A 53 -68.00 9.00 4.00
CA ASN A 53 -67.21 8.05 3.20
C ASN A 53 -65.75 8.40 2.89
N ASP A 54 -64.83 8.01 3.78
CA ASP A 54 -63.54 7.39 3.38
C ASP A 54 -62.86 6.69 4.59
N ASP A 55 -63.09 5.38 4.74
CA ASP A 55 -62.65 4.52 5.85
C ASP A 55 -61.27 3.85 5.59
N GLY A 56 -60.30 4.56 4.98
CA GLY A 56 -59.10 3.92 4.41
C GLY A 56 -57.81 3.87 5.25
N ASP A 57 -57.50 4.89 6.07
CA ASP A 57 -56.09 5.15 6.45
C ASP A 57 -55.81 5.16 7.97
N ALA A 58 -56.78 4.87 8.84
CA ALA A 58 -56.56 4.84 10.29
C ALA A 58 -55.87 3.56 10.82
N ASP A 59 -55.75 2.51 9.99
CA ASP A 59 -55.23 1.21 10.43
C ASP A 59 -53.69 1.11 10.41
N ALA A 60 -53.01 1.91 9.58
CA ALA A 60 -51.54 1.84 9.45
C ALA A 60 -50.81 2.34 10.71
N ASP A 61 -51.29 3.42 11.32
CA ASP A 61 -50.69 3.97 12.55
C ASP A 61 -50.96 3.09 13.77
N ALA A 62 -52.14 2.45 13.82
CA ALA A 62 -52.48 1.50 14.88
C ALA A 62 -51.59 0.24 14.82
N ALA A 63 -51.29 -0.26 13.61
CA ALA A 63 -50.42 -1.41 13.42
C ALA A 63 -48.96 -1.13 13.84
N PHE A 64 -48.44 0.07 13.55
CA PHE A 64 -47.08 0.45 13.97
C PHE A 64 -46.97 0.59 15.50
N ALA A 65 -47.95 1.22 16.14
CA ALA A 65 -48.01 1.34 17.60
C ALA A 65 -48.19 -0.02 18.32
N ALA A 66 -48.90 -0.97 17.71
CA ALA A 66 -49.02 -2.33 18.23
C ALA A 66 -47.69 -3.10 18.12
N SER A 67 -46.98 -2.97 16.99
CA SER A 67 -45.67 -3.59 16.78
C SER A 67 -44.61 -3.09 17.77
N GLY A 68 -44.57 -1.78 18.04
CA GLY A 68 -43.65 -1.19 19.02
C GLY A 68 -43.87 -1.71 20.45
N ARG A 69 -45.13 -1.86 20.88
CA ARG A 69 -45.46 -2.41 22.20
C ARG A 69 -45.08 -3.88 22.35
N ALA A 70 -45.28 -4.68 21.31
CA ALA A 70 -44.86 -6.09 21.29
C ALA A 70 -43.33 -6.22 21.37
N ALA A 71 -42.59 -5.39 20.62
CA ALA A 71 -41.13 -5.37 20.67
C ALA A 71 -40.61 -4.94 22.05
N SER A 72 -41.21 -3.92 22.67
CA SER A 72 -40.84 -3.48 24.02
C SER A 72 -41.11 -4.55 25.08
N SER A 73 -42.26 -5.24 25.03
CA SER A 73 -42.56 -6.34 25.95
C SER A 73 -41.60 -7.53 25.77
N LYS A 74 -41.21 -7.83 24.53
CA LYS A 74 -40.25 -8.91 24.23
C LYS A 74 -38.85 -8.54 24.70
N ALA A 75 -38.43 -7.28 24.54
CA ALA A 75 -37.16 -6.78 25.06
C ALA A 75 -37.10 -6.87 26.59
N ALA A 76 -38.17 -6.49 27.30
CA ALA A 76 -38.26 -6.63 28.75
C ALA A 76 -38.17 -8.10 29.20
N ALA A 77 -38.87 -9.02 28.52
CA ALA A 77 -38.79 -10.44 28.84
C ALA A 77 -37.39 -11.04 28.61
N ILE A 78 -36.65 -10.55 27.59
CA ILE A 78 -35.26 -10.94 27.33
C ILE A 78 -34.32 -10.38 28.40
N LEU A 79 -34.60 -9.17 28.91
CA LEU A 79 -33.82 -8.53 29.98
C LEU A 79 -33.95 -9.26 31.33
N ASP A 80 -35.14 -9.78 31.64
CA ASP A 80 -35.39 -10.52 32.88
C ASP A 80 -34.88 -11.98 32.83
N ALA A 81 -34.51 -12.49 31.65
CA ALA A 81 -34.01 -13.85 31.47
C ALA A 81 -32.54 -14.00 31.86
N ASP A 82 -32.09 -15.24 32.14
CA ASP A 82 -30.66 -15.51 32.34
C ASP A 82 -29.87 -15.08 31.09
N PRO A 83 -28.66 -14.50 31.22
CA PRO A 83 -27.89 -14.01 30.07
C PRO A 83 -27.66 -15.04 28.96
N LYS A 84 -27.64 -16.34 29.27
CA LYS A 84 -27.53 -17.41 28.25
C LYS A 84 -28.85 -17.63 27.51
N GLU A 85 -29.97 -17.57 28.20
CA GLU A 85 -31.31 -17.69 27.60
C GLU A 85 -31.61 -16.46 26.72
N ALA A 86 -31.29 -15.26 27.20
CA ALA A 86 -31.38 -14.02 26.45
C ALA A 86 -30.57 -14.08 25.15
N LEU A 87 -29.34 -14.60 25.22
CA LEU A 87 -28.46 -14.80 24.07
C LEU A 87 -29.06 -15.78 23.05
N ASN A 88 -29.53 -16.94 23.51
CA ASN A 88 -30.15 -17.95 22.65
C ASN A 88 -31.43 -17.43 21.99
N ALA A 89 -32.25 -16.68 22.75
CA ALA A 89 -33.45 -16.05 22.23
C ALA A 89 -33.12 -15.04 21.14
N LEU A 90 -32.10 -14.18 21.32
CA LEU A 90 -31.66 -13.22 20.31
C LEU A 90 -31.12 -13.91 19.05
N LEU A 91 -30.34 -14.98 19.20
CA LEU A 91 -29.78 -15.73 18.06
C LEU A 91 -30.84 -16.50 17.25
N ALA A 92 -32.01 -16.76 17.84
CA ALA A 92 -33.13 -17.40 17.15
C ALA A 92 -33.94 -16.41 16.29
N LEU A 93 -33.74 -15.10 16.44
CA LEU A 93 -34.45 -14.06 15.68
C LEU A 93 -33.75 -13.74 14.37
N ASP A 94 -34.49 -13.15 13.44
CA ASP A 94 -33.89 -12.50 12.28
C ASP A 94 -32.96 -11.36 12.75
N PRO A 95 -31.78 -11.16 12.13
CA PRO A 95 -30.83 -10.12 12.55
C PRO A 95 -31.43 -8.71 12.64
N ALA A 96 -32.39 -8.36 11.78
CA ALA A 96 -33.04 -7.05 11.81
C ALA A 96 -34.00 -6.92 13.00
N GLU A 97 -34.69 -7.99 13.39
CA GLU A 97 -35.54 -8.00 14.58
C GLU A 97 -34.69 -7.96 15.86
N ALA A 98 -33.60 -8.73 15.90
CA ALA A 98 -32.63 -8.69 17.00
C ALA A 98 -32.03 -7.29 17.17
N ALA A 99 -31.70 -6.61 16.07
CA ALA A 99 -31.20 -5.24 16.09
C ALA A 99 -32.22 -4.26 16.71
N ARG A 100 -33.50 -4.35 16.34
CA ARG A 100 -34.56 -3.52 16.92
C ARG A 100 -34.75 -3.77 18.40
N LEU A 101 -34.68 -5.02 18.86
CA LEU A 101 -34.79 -5.35 20.28
C LEU A 101 -33.60 -4.81 21.08
N LEU A 102 -32.37 -4.98 20.58
CA LEU A 102 -31.17 -4.44 21.23
C LEU A 102 -31.18 -2.91 21.30
N ALA A 103 -31.76 -2.22 20.30
CA ALA A 103 -31.90 -0.76 20.32
C ALA A 103 -32.85 -0.26 21.43
N LEU A 104 -33.82 -1.09 21.87
CA LEU A 104 -34.74 -0.76 22.96
C LEU A 104 -34.16 -1.07 24.35
N MET A 105 -33.07 -1.84 24.42
CA MET A 105 -32.42 -2.21 25.68
C MET A 105 -31.47 -1.11 26.18
N PRO A 106 -31.18 -1.06 27.50
CA PRO A 106 -30.10 -0.23 28.02
C PRO A 106 -28.77 -0.54 27.30
N THR A 107 -28.09 0.51 26.83
CA THR A 107 -26.92 0.39 25.93
C THR A 107 -25.82 -0.50 26.51
N ALA A 108 -25.56 -0.42 27.82
CA ALA A 108 -24.54 -1.23 28.49
C ALA A 108 -24.89 -2.73 28.49
N GLU A 109 -26.16 -3.09 28.70
CA GLU A 109 -26.61 -4.48 28.74
C GLU A 109 -26.64 -5.09 27.33
N ALA A 110 -27.13 -4.33 26.35
CA ALA A 110 -27.10 -4.72 24.94
C ALA A 110 -25.66 -4.92 24.43
N ALA A 111 -24.74 -4.02 24.78
CA ALA A 111 -23.32 -4.16 24.47
C ALA A 111 -22.70 -5.41 25.13
N ALA A 112 -23.06 -5.70 26.38
CA ALA A 112 -22.58 -6.89 27.09
C ALA A 112 -23.12 -8.21 26.48
N LEU A 113 -24.36 -8.23 25.99
CA LEU A 113 -24.90 -9.38 25.26
C LEU A 113 -24.20 -9.58 23.91
N LEU A 114 -24.03 -8.51 23.13
CA LEU A 114 -23.29 -8.56 21.85
C LEU A 114 -21.84 -9.00 22.04
N ALA A 115 -21.19 -8.59 23.14
CA ALA A 115 -19.83 -9.00 23.46
C ALA A 115 -19.70 -10.53 23.67
N LYS A 116 -20.76 -11.19 24.14
CA LYS A 116 -20.82 -12.65 24.34
C LYS A 116 -21.14 -13.42 23.06
N MET A 117 -21.65 -12.76 22.02
CA MET A 117 -21.93 -13.39 20.72
C MET A 117 -20.65 -13.68 19.94
N SER A 118 -20.76 -14.59 18.96
CA SER A 118 -19.73 -14.75 17.92
C SER A 118 -19.60 -13.43 17.13
N ASN A 119 -18.39 -13.10 16.67
CA ASN A 119 -18.18 -11.86 15.90
C ASN A 119 -19.05 -11.83 14.64
N LYS A 120 -19.29 -13.00 14.03
CA LYS A 120 -20.09 -13.14 12.80
C LYS A 120 -21.56 -12.81 13.04
N ASP A 121 -22.14 -13.29 14.13
CA ASP A 121 -23.55 -13.04 14.42
C ASP A 121 -23.77 -11.62 14.94
N ALA A 122 -22.87 -11.12 15.80
CA ALA A 122 -22.87 -9.72 16.20
C ALA A 122 -22.73 -8.78 14.99
N ALA A 123 -21.85 -9.08 14.03
CA ALA A 123 -21.68 -8.27 12.82
C ALA A 123 -22.94 -8.23 11.95
N LYS A 124 -23.66 -9.35 11.81
CA LYS A 124 -24.94 -9.37 11.07
C LYS A 124 -25.99 -8.49 11.75
N ILE A 125 -26.10 -8.57 13.07
CA ILE A 125 -27.07 -7.78 13.84
C ILE A 125 -26.72 -6.30 13.77
N ILE A 126 -25.47 -5.93 14.03
CA ILE A 126 -24.99 -4.54 13.93
C ILE A 126 -25.14 -4.00 12.50
N ALA A 127 -24.89 -4.83 11.47
CA ALA A 127 -25.13 -4.45 10.08
C ALA A 127 -26.61 -4.28 9.73
N GLY A 128 -27.55 -4.80 10.52
CA GLY A 128 -29.00 -4.57 10.36
C GLY A 128 -29.53 -3.40 11.20
N MET A 129 -28.71 -2.82 12.08
CA MET A 129 -29.09 -1.77 13.03
C MET A 129 -28.99 -0.38 12.41
N ASP A 130 -29.76 0.58 12.97
CA ASP A 130 -29.56 2.00 12.70
C ASP A 130 -28.12 2.43 13.07
N PRO A 131 -27.42 3.20 12.22
CA PRO A 131 -26.02 3.56 12.48
C PRO A 131 -25.78 4.27 13.81
N ALA A 132 -26.73 5.09 14.29
CA ALA A 132 -26.58 5.81 15.56
C ALA A 132 -26.70 4.87 16.76
N ASP A 133 -27.65 3.93 16.72
CA ASP A 133 -27.79 2.89 17.75
C ASP A 133 -26.56 1.96 17.77
N ALA A 134 -26.10 1.55 16.58
CA ALA A 134 -24.89 0.74 16.44
C ALA A 134 -23.65 1.45 16.99
N ALA A 135 -23.49 2.75 16.69
CA ALA A 135 -22.37 3.55 17.19
C ALA A 135 -22.38 3.62 18.73
N ARG A 136 -23.55 3.86 19.35
CA ARG A 136 -23.67 3.88 20.82
C ARG A 136 -23.28 2.54 21.44
N LEU A 137 -23.74 1.43 20.87
CA LEU A 137 -23.41 0.10 21.39
C LEU A 137 -21.93 -0.21 21.25
N LEU A 138 -21.34 0.05 20.08
CA LEU A 138 -19.91 -0.23 19.81
C LEU A 138 -19.00 0.62 20.68
N ALA A 139 -19.37 1.88 20.98
CA ALA A 139 -18.62 2.76 21.89
C ALA A 139 -18.63 2.25 23.35
N CYS A 140 -19.65 1.49 23.76
CA CYS A 140 -19.73 0.87 25.09
C CYS A 140 -19.05 -0.51 25.19
N MET A 141 -18.52 -1.05 24.08
CA MET A 141 -17.85 -2.36 24.06
C MET A 141 -16.34 -2.25 24.28
N ASP A 142 -15.70 -3.38 24.59
CA ASP A 142 -14.24 -3.48 24.50
C ASP A 142 -13.77 -3.15 23.07
N PRO A 143 -12.78 -2.25 22.89
CA PRO A 143 -12.35 -1.82 21.55
C PRO A 143 -11.87 -2.97 20.65
N ASN A 144 -11.24 -4.02 21.19
CA ASN A 144 -10.80 -5.16 20.39
C ASN A 144 -11.98 -5.97 19.87
N LYS A 145 -13.00 -6.16 20.71
CA LYS A 145 -14.23 -6.84 20.31
C LYS A 145 -15.00 -6.02 19.27
N ALA A 146 -15.15 -4.70 19.49
CA ALA A 146 -15.81 -3.80 18.54
C ALA A 146 -15.09 -3.79 17.18
N ALA A 147 -13.75 -3.68 17.17
CA ALA A 147 -12.96 -3.74 15.95
C ALA A 147 -13.11 -5.07 15.23
N SER A 148 -13.09 -6.19 15.97
CA SER A 148 -13.27 -7.53 15.39
C SER A 148 -14.65 -7.71 14.75
N ILE A 149 -15.71 -7.17 15.36
CA ILE A 149 -17.06 -7.16 14.80
C ILE A 149 -17.10 -6.31 13.53
N MET A 150 -16.52 -5.11 13.55
CA MET A 150 -16.52 -4.18 12.41
C MET A 150 -15.76 -4.72 11.20
N GLN A 151 -14.77 -5.57 11.39
CA GLN A 151 -14.00 -6.21 10.31
C GLN A 151 -14.64 -7.52 9.81
N THR A 152 -15.68 -8.01 10.48
CA THR A 152 -16.32 -9.28 10.13
C THR A 152 -17.45 -9.06 9.12
N PRO A 153 -17.50 -9.79 7.99
CA PRO A 153 -18.62 -9.73 7.04
C PRO A 153 -19.96 -10.04 7.74
N PRO A 154 -21.06 -9.33 7.42
CA PRO A 154 -21.26 -8.49 6.23
C PRO A 154 -20.80 -7.03 6.37
N MET A 155 -20.08 -6.68 7.44
CA MET A 155 -19.58 -5.32 7.61
C MET A 155 -18.56 -4.96 6.52
N ASN A 156 -18.64 -3.74 6.00
CA ASN A 156 -17.69 -3.20 5.03
C ASN A 156 -17.13 -1.85 5.53
N PRO A 157 -16.01 -1.36 4.97
CA PRO A 157 -15.38 -0.12 5.45
C PRO A 157 -16.29 1.12 5.39
N ALA A 158 -17.20 1.20 4.41
CA ALA A 158 -18.11 2.34 4.28
C ALA A 158 -19.14 2.37 5.42
N LYS A 159 -19.71 1.22 5.77
CA LYS A 159 -20.67 1.11 6.87
C LYS A 159 -20.00 1.25 8.24
N ALA A 160 -18.79 0.71 8.40
CA ALA A 160 -17.99 0.94 9.59
C ALA A 160 -17.69 2.44 9.78
N ALA A 161 -17.35 3.14 8.69
CA ALA A 161 -17.10 4.58 8.74
C ALA A 161 -18.36 5.39 9.10
N GLU A 162 -19.53 5.02 8.58
CA GLU A 162 -20.79 5.65 8.95
C GLU A 162 -21.05 5.58 10.46
N MET A 163 -20.83 4.41 11.07
CA MET A 163 -20.99 4.22 12.52
C MET A 163 -19.92 4.98 13.32
N LEU A 164 -18.65 4.88 12.92
CA LEU A 164 -17.55 5.55 13.62
C LEU A 164 -17.65 7.08 13.54
N ALA A 165 -18.17 7.64 12.45
CA ALA A 165 -18.38 9.08 12.29
C ALA A 165 -19.44 9.65 13.25
N LEU A 166 -20.30 8.81 13.82
CA LEU A 166 -21.30 9.18 14.82
C LEU A 166 -20.77 9.08 16.27
N MET A 167 -19.55 8.59 16.46
CA MET A 167 -18.88 8.53 17.77
C MET A 167 -18.06 9.80 18.02
N THR A 168 -17.61 9.99 19.26
CA THR A 168 -16.60 11.02 19.52
C THR A 168 -15.25 10.60 18.90
N PRO A 169 -14.39 11.54 18.49
CA PRO A 169 -13.10 11.19 17.89
C PRO A 169 -12.23 10.24 18.74
N PRO A 170 -12.14 10.40 20.08
CA PRO A 170 -11.39 9.45 20.91
C PRO A 170 -11.97 8.03 20.94
N GLU A 171 -13.30 7.88 20.91
CA GLU A 171 -13.96 6.57 20.87
C GLU A 171 -13.68 5.87 19.53
N ALA A 172 -13.84 6.59 18.42
CA ALA A 172 -13.54 6.07 17.09
C ALA A 172 -12.06 5.68 16.97
N ALA A 173 -11.15 6.51 17.48
CA ALA A 173 -9.72 6.25 17.48
C ALA A 173 -9.35 4.95 18.23
N ARG A 174 -9.96 4.67 19.38
CA ARG A 174 -9.70 3.43 20.14
C ARG A 174 -10.09 2.19 19.35
N ILE A 175 -11.19 2.23 18.60
CA ILE A 175 -11.62 1.10 17.77
C ILE A 175 -10.71 0.97 16.56
N ILE A 176 -10.40 2.08 15.87
CA ILE A 176 -9.48 2.11 14.71
C ILE A 176 -8.11 1.55 15.07
N GLN A 177 -7.59 1.88 16.25
CA GLN A 177 -6.31 1.34 16.74
C GLN A 177 -6.28 -0.19 16.81
N LYS A 178 -7.43 -0.83 17.01
CA LYS A 178 -7.55 -2.30 17.11
C LYS A 178 -7.99 -2.95 15.80
N MET A 179 -8.14 -2.18 14.73
CA MET A 179 -8.44 -2.71 13.40
C MET A 179 -7.18 -3.15 12.67
N GLU A 180 -7.34 -4.09 11.74
CA GLU A 180 -6.31 -4.37 10.73
C GLU A 180 -6.07 -3.11 9.89
N ILE A 181 -4.79 -2.80 9.64
CA ILE A 181 -4.37 -1.50 9.11
C ILE A 181 -4.99 -1.16 7.75
N ASN A 182 -5.14 -2.15 6.86
CA ASN A 182 -5.75 -1.91 5.54
C ASN A 182 -7.24 -1.61 5.67
N PHE A 183 -7.98 -2.35 6.51
CA PHE A 183 -9.39 -2.08 6.77
C PHE A 183 -9.58 -0.72 7.46
N ALA A 184 -8.72 -0.39 8.43
CA ALA A 184 -8.71 0.88 9.13
C ALA A 184 -8.49 2.05 8.18
N ALA A 185 -7.47 1.98 7.32
CA ALA A 185 -7.19 2.99 6.30
C ALA A 185 -8.36 3.14 5.31
N GLN A 186 -8.93 2.04 4.83
CA GLN A 186 -10.11 2.07 3.96
C GLN A 186 -11.32 2.71 4.62
N THR A 187 -11.51 2.50 5.92
CA THR A 187 -12.57 3.10 6.73
C THR A 187 -12.31 4.60 6.90
N CYS A 188 -11.07 5.00 7.22
CA CYS A 188 -10.68 6.40 7.38
C CYS A 188 -10.87 7.21 6.10
N MET A 189 -10.62 6.62 4.92
CA MET A 189 -10.88 7.25 3.62
C MET A 189 -12.36 7.55 3.34
N LYS A 190 -13.29 7.01 4.15
CA LYS A 190 -14.73 7.29 4.05
C LYS A 190 -15.19 8.38 5.02
N PHE A 191 -14.32 8.85 5.91
CA PHE A 191 -14.62 9.99 6.76
C PHE A 191 -14.54 11.32 6.00
N THR A 192 -15.13 12.35 6.60
CA THR A 192 -14.75 13.73 6.25
C THR A 192 -13.33 14.00 6.72
N VAL A 193 -12.62 14.88 6.01
CA VAL A 193 -11.26 15.31 6.36
C VAL A 193 -11.20 15.85 7.79
N ASP A 194 -12.21 16.63 8.18
CA ASP A 194 -12.27 17.25 9.51
C ASP A 194 -12.43 16.22 10.62
N PHE A 195 -13.24 15.18 10.41
CA PHE A 195 -13.38 14.11 11.39
C PHE A 195 -12.12 13.24 11.46
N CYS A 196 -11.59 12.82 10.30
CA CYS A 196 -10.37 12.02 10.23
C CYS A 196 -9.19 12.72 10.92
N SER A 197 -8.99 14.02 10.64
CA SER A 197 -7.95 14.81 11.32
C SER A 197 -8.19 14.94 12.82
N SER A 198 -9.45 15.04 13.30
CA SER A 198 -9.75 15.01 14.74
C SER A 198 -9.43 13.65 15.37
N VAL A 199 -9.73 12.54 14.69
CA VAL A 199 -9.41 11.18 15.15
C VAL A 199 -7.90 11.01 15.28
N PHE A 200 -7.12 11.47 14.29
CA PHE A 200 -5.66 11.34 14.30
C PHE A 200 -4.98 12.29 15.30
N SER A 201 -5.57 13.45 15.59
CA SER A 201 -5.01 14.44 16.53
C SER A 201 -5.53 14.33 17.97
N CYS A 202 -6.46 13.42 18.27
CA CYS A 202 -7.04 13.31 19.61
C CYS A 202 -6.12 12.64 20.66
N GLY A 203 -4.91 12.22 20.27
CA GLY A 203 -3.89 11.66 21.18
C GLY A 203 -4.11 10.20 21.59
N VAL A 204 -5.12 9.52 21.04
CA VAL A 204 -5.34 8.08 21.28
C VAL A 204 -4.43 7.22 20.41
N LEU A 205 -4.26 7.61 19.14
CA LEU A 205 -3.33 6.96 18.23
C LEU A 205 -1.93 7.51 18.48
N THR A 206 -0.95 6.63 18.51
CA THR A 206 0.47 7.02 18.49
C THR A 206 0.81 7.66 17.15
N THR A 207 1.88 8.45 17.13
CA THR A 207 2.38 9.08 15.90
C THR A 207 2.72 8.04 14.83
N THR A 208 3.32 6.90 15.22
CA THR A 208 3.61 5.78 14.31
C THR A 208 2.33 5.15 13.73
N GLU A 209 1.30 4.92 14.55
CA GLU A 209 0.02 4.38 14.06
C GLU A 209 -0.67 5.33 13.07
N VAL A 210 -0.61 6.64 13.32
CA VAL A 210 -1.13 7.64 12.39
C VAL A 210 -0.35 7.65 11.09
N ALA A 211 0.99 7.61 11.16
CA ALA A 211 1.86 7.52 9.99
C ALA A 211 1.51 6.28 9.14
N ASP A 212 1.43 5.10 9.74
CA ASP A 212 1.09 3.84 9.07
C ASP A 212 -0.29 3.90 8.41
N LEU A 213 -1.29 4.48 9.08
CA LEU A 213 -2.62 4.70 8.49
C LEU A 213 -2.54 5.61 7.26
N ILE A 214 -1.81 6.73 7.34
CA ILE A 214 -1.71 7.71 6.26
C ILE A 214 -1.00 7.14 5.04
N ILE A 215 0.07 6.38 5.26
CA ILE A 215 0.78 5.66 4.19
C ILE A 215 -0.14 4.61 3.56
N THR A 216 -0.83 3.83 4.38
CA THR A 216 -1.70 2.74 3.91
C THR A 216 -2.89 3.26 3.09
N MET A 217 -3.38 4.47 3.37
CA MET A 217 -4.44 5.10 2.56
C MET A 217 -4.01 5.29 1.09
N ASN A 218 -2.70 5.45 0.82
CA ASN A 218 -2.08 5.57 -0.52
C ASN A 218 -2.90 6.43 -1.50
N ASN A 219 -3.50 7.51 -0.99
CA ASN A 219 -4.35 8.41 -1.73
C ASN A 219 -3.83 9.83 -1.49
N ASP A 220 -2.99 10.29 -2.41
CA ASP A 220 -2.19 11.51 -2.20
C ASP A 220 -3.03 12.74 -1.86
N GLU A 221 -4.22 12.84 -2.47
CA GLU A 221 -5.10 13.98 -2.25
C GLU A 221 -5.76 13.94 -0.87
N PHE A 222 -6.27 12.79 -0.44
CA PHE A 222 -6.93 12.68 0.85
C PHE A 222 -5.93 12.75 2.00
N SER A 223 -4.84 11.98 1.91
CA SER A 223 -3.76 11.95 2.90
C SER A 223 -3.13 13.33 3.10
N GLY A 224 -2.74 14.02 2.03
CA GLY A 224 -2.21 15.39 2.11
C GLY A 224 -3.20 16.39 2.71
N THR A 225 -4.50 16.21 2.44
CA THR A 225 -5.54 17.08 2.98
C THR A 225 -5.77 16.87 4.49
N VAL A 226 -5.77 15.62 4.94
CA VAL A 226 -5.89 15.27 6.36
C VAL A 226 -4.69 15.80 7.14
N LEU A 227 -3.47 15.64 6.62
CA LEU A 227 -2.24 16.18 7.23
C LEU A 227 -2.30 17.70 7.38
N PHE A 228 -2.74 18.42 6.35
CA PHE A 228 -2.90 19.87 6.45
C PHE A 228 -3.93 20.28 7.50
N ALA A 229 -5.04 19.53 7.60
CA ALA A 229 -6.04 19.76 8.64
C ALA A 229 -5.50 19.45 10.04
N MET A 230 -4.67 18.42 10.20
CA MET A 230 -3.99 18.09 11.45
C MET A 230 -2.97 19.17 11.85
N LYS A 231 -2.18 19.67 10.90
CA LYS A 231 -1.21 20.75 11.10
C LYS A 231 -1.89 21.97 11.72
N ARG A 232 -3.03 22.37 11.15
CA ARG A 232 -3.86 23.49 11.64
C ARG A 232 -4.44 23.29 13.03
N LYS A 233 -4.64 22.05 13.48
CA LYS A 233 -5.25 21.74 14.78
C LYS A 233 -4.23 21.57 15.90
N THR A 234 -2.99 21.22 15.57
CA THR A 234 -1.98 20.81 16.54
C THR A 234 -0.81 21.80 16.69
N ASP A 235 -0.82 22.89 15.93
CA ASP A 235 0.24 23.92 15.91
C ASP A 235 1.64 23.29 15.80
N ASP A 236 1.81 22.37 14.84
CA ASP A 236 3.03 21.60 14.54
C ASP A 236 3.51 20.58 15.59
N ASN A 237 2.94 20.57 16.79
CA ASN A 237 3.38 19.68 17.88
C ASN A 237 3.17 18.18 17.61
N PHE A 238 2.36 17.83 16.61
CA PHE A 238 2.09 16.43 16.26
C PHE A 238 2.89 15.94 15.04
N ILE A 239 3.07 16.80 14.03
CA ILE A 239 3.68 16.38 12.76
C ILE A 239 5.18 16.16 12.92
N GLY A 240 5.89 17.02 13.66
CA GLY A 240 7.33 16.84 13.91
C GLY A 240 7.65 15.46 14.51
N PRO A 241 7.08 15.12 15.69
CA PRO A 241 7.27 13.80 16.29
C PRO A 241 6.78 12.64 15.42
N MET A 242 5.84 12.87 14.50
CA MET A 242 5.42 11.84 13.54
C MET A 242 6.49 11.59 12.48
N LEU A 243 7.07 12.64 11.91
CA LEU A 243 8.18 12.54 10.96
C LEU A 243 9.40 11.88 11.61
N ASP A 244 9.73 12.24 12.86
CA ASP A 244 10.89 11.68 13.58
C ASP A 244 10.81 10.16 13.81
N ASN A 245 9.61 9.59 13.81
CA ASN A 245 9.38 8.16 14.02
C ASN A 245 9.15 7.39 12.71
N MET A 246 9.20 8.06 11.56
CA MET A 246 9.04 7.44 10.24
C MET A 246 10.39 7.02 9.68
N THR A 247 10.38 5.96 8.87
CA THR A 247 11.54 5.67 8.00
C THR A 247 11.69 6.77 6.96
N ALA A 248 12.91 7.02 6.45
CA ALA A 248 13.14 8.04 5.42
C ALA A 248 12.26 7.86 4.17
N GLN A 249 11.91 6.61 3.82
CA GLN A 249 10.99 6.33 2.72
C GLN A 249 9.55 6.78 3.05
N GLN A 250 9.09 6.50 4.27
CA GLN A 250 7.76 6.89 4.75
C GLN A 250 7.63 8.42 4.86
N GLU A 251 8.65 9.07 5.40
CA GLU A 251 8.77 10.53 5.44
C GLU A 251 8.70 11.12 4.02
N GLY A 252 9.49 10.60 3.07
CA GLY A 252 9.49 11.05 1.69
C GLY A 252 8.11 10.92 1.00
N MET A 253 7.41 9.80 1.21
CA MET A 253 6.04 9.62 0.70
C MET A 253 5.08 10.65 1.31
N LEU A 254 5.19 10.90 2.61
CA LEU A 254 4.33 11.83 3.32
C LEU A 254 4.55 13.27 2.87
N ILE A 255 5.81 13.70 2.79
CA ILE A 255 6.21 15.02 2.29
C ILE A 255 5.72 15.18 0.85
N THR A 256 5.92 14.18 -0.01
CA THR A 256 5.41 14.22 -1.40
C THR A 256 3.90 14.42 -1.44
N SER A 257 3.14 13.70 -0.62
CA SER A 257 1.68 13.85 -0.49
C SER A 257 1.27 15.26 -0.02
N MET A 258 1.94 15.78 1.01
CA MET A 258 1.71 17.14 1.54
C MET A 258 2.02 18.19 0.48
N THR A 259 3.15 18.06 -0.19
CA THR A 259 3.59 18.99 -1.23
C THR A 259 2.64 18.95 -2.42
N ASN A 260 2.28 17.77 -2.94
CA ASN A 260 1.30 17.64 -4.02
C ASN A 260 -0.05 18.32 -3.67
N GLN A 261 -0.52 18.17 -2.43
CA GLN A 261 -1.76 18.82 -2.02
C GLN A 261 -1.61 20.33 -1.83
N ALA A 262 -0.49 20.79 -1.28
CA ALA A 262 -0.17 22.22 -1.20
C ALA A 262 -0.12 22.83 -2.61
N LEU A 263 0.57 22.15 -3.54
CA LEU A 263 0.66 22.54 -4.94
C LEU A 263 -0.72 22.64 -5.58
N LYS A 264 -1.60 21.65 -5.36
CA LYS A 264 -2.96 21.65 -5.89
C LYS A 264 -3.81 22.77 -5.32
N ARG A 265 -3.79 23.00 -4.00
CA ARG A 265 -4.62 24.01 -3.31
C ARG A 265 -4.20 25.43 -3.64
N LEU A 266 -2.90 25.67 -3.72
CA LEU A 266 -2.34 26.98 -4.03
C LEU A 266 -2.30 27.21 -5.56
N GLY A 267 -2.68 26.21 -6.38
CA GLY A 267 -2.61 26.29 -7.84
C GLY A 267 -1.17 26.36 -8.35
N ILE A 268 -0.19 25.92 -7.56
CA ILE A 268 1.25 26.06 -7.81
C ILE A 268 1.74 25.21 -8.96
N SER A 269 1.03 24.13 -9.31
CA SER A 269 1.34 23.39 -10.54
C SER A 269 1.27 24.28 -11.79
N THR A 270 0.62 25.44 -11.70
CA THR A 270 0.60 26.49 -12.75
C THR A 270 1.52 27.68 -12.47
N LEU A 271 2.17 27.73 -11.29
CA LEU A 271 3.15 28.78 -11.00
C LEU A 271 4.40 28.55 -11.83
N LYS A 272 4.69 29.55 -12.66
CA LYS A 272 5.88 29.65 -13.49
C LYS A 272 6.59 30.95 -13.19
N GLY A 273 7.88 31.00 -13.53
CA GLY A 273 8.69 32.20 -13.47
C GLY A 273 8.69 32.86 -12.09
N GLN A 274 8.44 34.16 -12.05
CA GLN A 274 8.67 35.02 -10.89
C GLN A 274 7.87 34.63 -9.65
N ARG A 275 6.63 34.16 -9.81
CA ARG A 275 5.82 33.74 -8.64
C ARG A 275 6.34 32.46 -8.00
N LEU A 276 6.96 31.57 -8.79
CA LEU A 276 7.60 30.38 -8.25
C LEU A 276 8.82 30.77 -7.41
N ARG A 277 9.61 31.74 -7.88
CA ARG A 277 10.71 32.33 -7.11
C ARG A 277 10.24 32.98 -5.81
N GLU A 278 9.18 33.81 -5.86
CA GLU A 278 8.63 34.46 -4.66
C GLU A 278 8.21 33.44 -3.58
N VAL A 279 7.67 32.28 -3.99
CA VAL A 279 7.34 31.19 -3.06
C VAL A 279 8.60 30.57 -2.46
N LEU A 280 9.63 30.29 -3.28
CA LEU A 280 10.90 29.73 -2.80
C LEU A 280 11.61 30.66 -1.82
N GLU A 281 11.59 31.97 -2.07
CA GLU A 281 12.15 32.98 -1.17
C GLU A 281 11.38 33.04 0.17
N TYR A 282 10.07 32.78 0.14
CA TYR A 282 9.23 32.81 1.33
C TYR A 282 9.36 31.54 2.19
N THR A 283 9.51 30.36 1.59
CA THR A 283 9.64 29.07 2.31
C THR A 283 10.98 28.93 3.03
N GLY A 284 11.98 29.75 2.69
CA GLY A 284 13.32 29.59 3.24
C GLY A 284 14.06 28.37 2.65
N PHE A 285 15.35 28.27 2.98
CA PHE A 285 16.33 27.50 2.19
C PHE A 285 16.20 25.97 2.30
N SER A 286 15.74 25.45 3.44
CA SER A 286 15.58 24.00 3.64
C SER A 286 14.33 23.47 2.93
N GLU A 287 13.21 24.18 3.13
CA GLU A 287 11.89 23.81 2.60
C GLU A 287 11.81 24.04 1.08
N SER A 288 12.59 25.00 0.55
CA SER A 288 12.69 25.26 -0.88
C SER A 288 13.20 24.04 -1.66
N CYS A 289 14.08 23.23 -1.05
CA CYS A 289 14.65 22.05 -1.71
C CYS A 289 13.59 20.97 -1.96
N GLU A 290 12.81 20.63 -0.93
CA GLU A 290 11.72 19.64 -1.04
C GLU A 290 10.65 20.12 -2.01
N PHE A 291 10.36 21.41 -1.98
CA PHE A 291 9.41 22.02 -2.91
C PHE A 291 9.91 21.98 -4.35
N ILE A 292 11.20 22.27 -4.60
CA ILE A 292 11.82 22.13 -5.93
C ILE A 292 11.73 20.69 -6.44
N GLU A 293 11.99 19.69 -5.58
CA GLU A 293 11.93 18.27 -5.95
C GLU A 293 10.52 17.82 -6.37
N CYS A 294 9.48 18.48 -5.87
CA CYS A 294 8.09 18.16 -6.20
C CYS A 294 7.54 18.92 -7.41
N MET A 295 8.29 19.87 -7.97
CA MET A 295 7.85 20.69 -9.10
C MET A 295 8.21 20.05 -10.45
N PRO A 296 7.42 20.28 -11.52
CA PRO A 296 7.80 19.83 -12.86
C PRO A 296 9.19 20.36 -13.23
N PRO A 297 10.14 19.50 -13.66
CA PRO A 297 11.52 19.90 -13.93
C PRO A 297 11.63 21.08 -14.90
N GLN A 298 10.74 21.12 -15.90
CA GLN A 298 10.66 22.22 -16.87
C GLN A 298 10.33 23.57 -16.22
N SER A 299 9.37 23.61 -15.29
CA SER A 299 8.97 24.85 -14.62
C SER A 299 10.07 25.37 -13.69
N VAL A 300 10.79 24.45 -13.03
CA VAL A 300 11.93 24.81 -12.18
C VAL A 300 13.08 25.34 -13.03
N ALA A 301 13.43 24.65 -14.12
CA ALA A 301 14.49 25.10 -15.03
C ALA A 301 14.15 26.47 -15.64
N GLU A 302 12.92 26.67 -16.13
CA GLU A 302 12.44 27.98 -16.62
C GLU A 302 12.61 29.07 -15.56
N MET A 303 12.18 28.82 -14.32
CA MET A 303 12.30 29.77 -13.22
C MET A 303 13.76 30.08 -12.86
N MET A 304 14.61 29.05 -12.76
CA MET A 304 16.03 29.25 -12.45
C MET A 304 16.76 30.01 -13.57
N MET A 305 16.43 29.74 -14.83
CA MET A 305 16.99 30.44 -15.99
C MET A 305 16.57 31.91 -16.06
N GLU A 306 15.29 32.20 -15.81
CA GLU A 306 14.75 33.56 -15.97
C GLU A 306 14.97 34.44 -14.74
N HIS A 307 15.05 33.84 -13.55
CA HIS A 307 14.96 34.56 -12.31
C HIS A 307 16.00 34.20 -11.27
N MET A 308 17.00 33.36 -11.52
CA MET A 308 18.07 33.13 -10.55
C MET A 308 19.43 33.44 -11.14
N GLU A 309 20.33 33.93 -10.31
CA GLU A 309 21.74 33.99 -10.69
C GLU A 309 22.30 32.57 -10.77
N VAL A 310 23.20 32.31 -11.72
CA VAL A 310 23.75 30.96 -11.99
C VAL A 310 24.33 30.33 -10.72
N GLY A 311 25.05 31.10 -9.90
CA GLY A 311 25.60 30.61 -8.63
C GLY A 311 24.55 30.26 -7.59
N GLU A 312 23.45 31.01 -7.53
CA GLU A 312 22.32 30.72 -6.63
C GLU A 312 21.58 29.45 -7.07
N ALA A 313 21.29 29.33 -8.38
CA ALA A 313 20.68 28.15 -8.96
C ALA A 313 21.55 26.90 -8.77
N ALA A 314 22.86 27.00 -8.98
CA ALA A 314 23.82 25.94 -8.70
C ALA A 314 23.80 25.52 -7.23
N THR A 315 23.72 26.48 -6.31
CA THR A 315 23.65 26.19 -4.86
C THR A 315 22.35 25.47 -4.49
N GLN A 316 21.20 25.93 -4.98
CA GLN A 316 19.91 25.24 -4.76
C GLN A 316 19.91 23.82 -5.35
N LEU A 317 20.41 23.66 -6.59
CA LEU A 317 20.51 22.36 -7.25
C LEU A 317 21.42 21.38 -6.51
N LYS A 318 22.44 21.85 -5.79
CA LYS A 318 23.29 20.98 -4.95
C LYS A 318 22.56 20.34 -3.79
N MET A 319 21.52 21.00 -3.28
CA MET A 319 20.79 20.59 -2.07
C MET A 319 19.66 19.61 -2.34
N ILE A 320 19.21 19.51 -3.60
CA ILE A 320 18.18 18.55 -4.00
C ILE A 320 18.77 17.19 -4.41
N SER A 321 17.92 16.17 -4.45
CA SER A 321 18.26 14.83 -4.91
C SER A 321 18.87 14.85 -6.31
N GLY A 322 19.83 13.94 -6.56
CA GLY A 322 20.53 13.89 -7.83
C GLY A 322 19.64 13.52 -9.01
N GLU A 323 18.58 12.75 -8.78
CA GLU A 323 17.56 12.46 -9.81
C GLU A 323 16.81 13.73 -10.21
N ALA A 324 16.22 14.45 -9.24
CA ALA A 324 15.51 15.70 -9.52
C ALA A 324 16.41 16.73 -10.20
N ARG A 325 17.66 16.85 -9.71
CA ARG A 325 18.69 17.70 -10.31
C ARG A 325 18.97 17.35 -11.76
N SER A 326 19.19 16.07 -12.06
CA SER A 326 19.45 15.59 -13.42
C SER A 326 18.29 15.95 -14.35
N HIS A 327 17.05 15.72 -13.91
CA HIS A 327 15.86 16.09 -14.69
C HIS A 327 15.74 17.60 -14.90
N ILE A 328 16.03 18.43 -13.89
CA ILE A 328 15.99 19.89 -14.02
C ILE A 328 17.08 20.38 -14.98
N LEU A 329 18.30 19.86 -14.89
CA LEU A 329 19.39 20.17 -15.81
C LEU A 329 19.06 19.75 -17.25
N GLN A 330 18.41 18.58 -17.42
CA GLN A 330 17.98 18.09 -18.72
C GLN A 330 16.87 18.96 -19.34
N ALA A 331 15.98 19.52 -18.51
CA ALA A 331 14.91 20.41 -18.94
C ALA A 331 15.38 21.82 -19.33
N GLY A 332 16.54 22.25 -18.82
CA GLY A 332 17.20 23.50 -19.18
C GLY A 332 17.87 23.47 -20.56
N THR A 333 18.23 24.66 -21.07
CA THR A 333 18.98 24.78 -22.32
C THR A 333 20.41 24.24 -22.17
N ALA A 334 21.04 23.82 -23.28
CA ALA A 334 22.41 23.30 -23.24
C ALA A 334 23.42 24.33 -22.70
N GLU A 335 23.27 25.60 -23.09
CA GLU A 335 24.12 26.70 -22.62
C GLU A 335 23.97 26.94 -21.11
N TRP A 336 22.72 26.94 -20.60
CA TRP A 336 22.47 27.09 -19.18
C TRP A 336 23.00 25.91 -18.37
N ARG A 337 22.86 24.69 -18.90
CA ARG A 337 23.41 23.48 -18.28
C ARG A 337 24.93 23.57 -18.12
N GLU A 338 25.65 23.96 -19.18
CA GLU A 338 27.10 24.13 -19.14
C GLU A 338 27.53 25.21 -18.12
N LEU A 339 26.79 26.32 -18.05
CA LEU A 339 27.03 27.38 -17.05
C LEU A 339 26.81 26.90 -15.61
N ILE A 340 25.73 26.17 -15.36
CA ILE A 340 25.41 25.64 -14.02
C ILE A 340 26.41 24.57 -13.62
N GLU A 341 26.73 23.62 -14.50
CA GLU A 341 27.74 22.59 -14.24
C GLU A 341 29.09 23.23 -13.92
N GLY A 342 29.55 24.19 -14.71
CA GLY A 342 30.79 24.94 -14.43
C GLY A 342 30.75 25.72 -13.11
N SER A 343 29.60 26.29 -12.74
CA SER A 343 29.43 26.98 -11.44
C SER A 343 29.39 26.00 -10.26
N MET A 344 28.84 24.80 -10.45
CA MET A 344 28.82 23.77 -9.42
C MET A 344 30.25 23.25 -9.16
N ASP A 345 31.05 23.06 -10.21
CA ASP A 345 32.44 22.64 -10.11
C ASP A 345 33.32 23.70 -9.43
N MET A 346 33.10 24.98 -9.73
CA MET A 346 33.84 26.10 -9.11
C MET A 346 33.59 26.21 -7.60
N ALA A 347 32.35 25.97 -7.17
CA ALA A 347 32.00 26.00 -5.76
C ALA A 347 32.50 24.75 -4.98
N ASP A 348 32.83 23.66 -5.68
CA ASP A 348 33.33 22.40 -5.11
C ASP A 348 34.80 22.10 -5.47
N ALA A 349 35.62 23.11 -5.81
CA ALA A 349 37.02 22.96 -6.21
C ALA A 349 37.98 22.29 -5.18
N GLY A 350 37.44 21.63 -4.14
CA GLY A 350 38.11 20.68 -3.26
C GLY A 350 37.66 19.20 -3.37
N SER A 351 36.72 18.83 -4.25
CA SER A 351 36.20 17.44 -4.41
C SER A 351 35.85 17.14 -5.88
N ALA A 352 36.68 16.34 -6.57
CA ALA A 352 36.57 16.09 -8.02
C ALA A 352 35.41 15.16 -8.43
N ALA A 353 34.57 14.72 -7.50
CA ALA A 353 33.45 13.82 -7.76
C ALA A 353 32.21 14.28 -6.98
N PHE A 354 31.19 14.79 -7.68
CA PHE A 354 29.92 15.09 -7.03
C PHE A 354 29.12 13.79 -6.85
N ILE A 355 29.20 13.22 -5.64
CA ILE A 355 28.27 12.20 -5.16
C ILE A 355 27.16 12.95 -4.42
N CYS A 356 25.90 12.84 -4.86
CA CYS A 356 24.80 13.45 -4.14
C CYS A 356 24.73 12.85 -2.72
N PRO A 357 24.90 13.66 -1.65
CA PRO A 357 24.94 13.14 -0.29
C PRO A 357 23.59 12.56 0.17
N LYS A 358 22.48 12.94 -0.48
CA LYS A 358 21.13 12.43 -0.20
C LYS A 358 20.84 11.07 -0.84
N CYS A 359 21.19 10.88 -2.11
CA CYS A 359 20.72 9.72 -2.87
C CYS A 359 21.83 8.91 -3.56
N GLY A 360 23.10 9.29 -3.40
CA GLY A 360 24.24 8.58 -4.01
C GLY A 360 24.34 8.69 -5.52
N TYR A 361 23.49 9.48 -6.19
CA TYR A 361 23.55 9.70 -7.64
C TYR A 361 24.86 10.37 -8.06
N MET A 362 25.43 9.91 -9.17
CA MET A 362 26.75 10.31 -9.66
C MET A 362 26.67 10.74 -11.12
N SER A 363 27.29 11.88 -11.44
CA SER A 363 27.49 12.29 -12.84
C SER A 363 28.69 11.55 -13.43
N PRO A 364 28.53 10.77 -14.52
CA PRO A 364 29.64 10.00 -15.09
C PRO A 364 30.77 10.83 -15.70
N ASN A 365 30.53 12.12 -15.99
CA ASN A 365 31.40 12.92 -16.85
C ASN A 365 32.51 13.68 -16.11
N THR A 366 32.50 13.73 -14.78
CA THR A 366 33.42 14.62 -14.02
C THR A 366 34.57 13.89 -13.32
N MET A 367 34.51 12.56 -13.23
CA MET A 367 35.49 11.77 -12.46
C MET A 367 36.63 11.23 -13.32
N SER A 368 37.83 11.16 -12.75
CA SER A 368 38.91 10.39 -13.37
C SER A 368 38.56 8.90 -13.42
N LEU A 369 39.08 8.17 -14.41
CA LEU A 369 38.85 6.72 -14.56
C LEU A 369 39.21 5.93 -13.28
N SER A 370 40.20 6.37 -12.50
CA SER A 370 40.56 5.71 -11.23
C SER A 370 39.52 5.92 -10.14
N GLU A 371 38.91 7.09 -10.07
CA GLU A 371 37.86 7.35 -9.07
C GLU A 371 36.57 6.64 -9.45
N GLN A 372 36.23 6.58 -10.75
CA GLN A 372 35.10 5.79 -11.25
C GLN A 372 35.29 4.31 -10.90
N ALA A 373 36.51 3.79 -11.11
CA ALA A 373 36.85 2.41 -10.77
C ALA A 373 36.75 2.15 -9.26
N ALA A 374 37.26 3.06 -8.43
CA ALA A 374 37.17 2.94 -6.96
C ALA A 374 35.71 2.97 -6.47
N HIS A 375 34.84 3.75 -7.11
CA HIS A 375 33.43 3.77 -6.76
C HIS A 375 32.73 2.47 -7.16
N LEU A 376 32.90 2.04 -8.41
CA LEU A 376 32.34 0.76 -8.90
C LEU A 376 32.86 -0.43 -8.10
N ALA A 377 34.10 -0.35 -7.59
CA ALA A 377 34.69 -1.36 -6.72
C ALA A 377 33.96 -1.51 -5.36
N ASN A 378 33.21 -0.50 -4.92
CA ASN A 378 32.43 -0.55 -3.68
C ASN A 378 30.96 -0.96 -3.90
N MET A 379 30.52 -1.16 -5.15
CA MET A 379 29.14 -1.54 -5.48
C MET A 379 28.97 -3.07 -5.57
N ALA A 380 27.74 -3.54 -5.36
CA ALA A 380 27.38 -4.91 -5.70
C ALA A 380 27.57 -5.16 -7.21
N PRO A 381 28.08 -6.33 -7.64
CA PRO A 381 28.38 -6.60 -9.05
C PRO A 381 27.20 -6.38 -10.00
N GLU A 382 25.96 -6.64 -9.55
CA GLU A 382 24.75 -6.45 -10.34
C GLU A 382 24.48 -4.97 -10.65
N ASP A 383 24.72 -4.09 -9.68
CA ASP A 383 24.47 -2.65 -9.83
C ASP A 383 25.61 -1.97 -10.59
N ALA A 384 26.87 -2.38 -10.34
CA ALA A 384 28.01 -1.97 -11.15
C ALA A 384 27.84 -2.40 -12.62
N ALA A 385 27.34 -3.61 -12.87
CA ALA A 385 27.07 -4.10 -14.23
C ALA A 385 25.98 -3.28 -14.94
N LYS A 386 24.91 -2.87 -14.26
CA LYS A 386 23.88 -2.00 -14.85
C LYS A 386 24.46 -0.66 -15.30
N LEU A 387 25.20 0.02 -14.41
CA LEU A 387 25.83 1.29 -14.75
C LEU A 387 26.82 1.16 -15.91
N LEU A 388 27.65 0.11 -15.89
CA LEU A 388 28.60 -0.15 -16.97
C LEU A 388 27.92 -0.51 -18.30
N MET A 389 26.74 -1.14 -18.29
CA MET A 389 26.01 -1.41 -19.53
C MET A 389 25.53 -0.14 -20.22
N ASP A 390 25.11 0.88 -19.45
CA ASP A 390 24.71 2.18 -19.98
C ASP A 390 25.93 2.94 -20.53
N LEU A 391 27.06 2.89 -19.81
CA LEU A 391 28.32 3.52 -20.24
C LEU A 391 28.94 2.85 -21.47
N MET A 392 28.77 1.54 -21.64
CA MET A 392 29.40 0.78 -22.72
C MET A 392 28.93 1.23 -24.11
N ASP A 393 27.75 1.84 -24.23
CA ASP A 393 27.23 2.35 -25.51
C ASP A 393 27.67 3.80 -25.79
N THR A 394 28.18 4.53 -24.79
CA THR A 394 28.63 5.93 -24.91
C THR A 394 30.14 6.11 -24.80
N MET A 395 30.85 5.20 -24.14
CA MET A 395 32.28 5.27 -23.86
C MET A 395 33.11 4.57 -24.94
N ASP A 396 34.30 5.10 -25.24
CA ASP A 396 35.26 4.45 -26.13
C ASP A 396 35.68 3.07 -25.57
N PRO A 397 35.80 2.02 -26.40
CA PRO A 397 36.20 0.69 -25.95
C PRO A 397 37.51 0.64 -25.16
N GLU A 398 38.50 1.49 -25.44
CA GLU A 398 39.74 1.55 -24.66
C GLU A 398 39.50 2.11 -23.26
N ASP A 399 38.72 3.17 -23.11
CA ASP A 399 38.45 3.78 -21.80
C ASP A 399 37.57 2.87 -20.95
N PHE A 400 36.60 2.20 -21.58
CA PHE A 400 35.81 1.16 -20.92
C PHE A 400 36.70 -0.02 -20.46
N ALA A 401 37.67 -0.42 -21.28
CA ALA A 401 38.64 -1.44 -20.92
C ALA A 401 39.57 -1.00 -19.77
N ARG A 402 40.03 0.27 -19.77
CA ARG A 402 40.81 0.85 -18.66
C ARG A 402 40.00 0.88 -17.37
N LEU A 403 38.71 1.24 -17.43
CA LEU A 403 37.81 1.26 -16.29
C LEU A 403 37.65 -0.15 -15.69
N LEU A 404 37.35 -1.15 -16.52
CA LEU A 404 37.24 -2.54 -16.08
C LEU A 404 38.55 -3.08 -15.48
N LEU A 405 39.69 -2.78 -16.11
CA LEU A 405 40.99 -3.19 -15.59
C LEU A 405 41.35 -2.47 -14.28
N SER A 406 40.72 -1.35 -13.96
CA SER A 406 40.97 -0.60 -12.73
C SER A 406 40.07 -1.01 -11.56
N LEU A 407 39.04 -1.84 -11.79
CA LEU A 407 38.13 -2.31 -10.73
C LEU A 407 38.86 -3.13 -9.66
N ASP A 408 39.80 -3.96 -10.09
CA ASP A 408 40.56 -4.83 -9.19
C ASP A 408 41.97 -4.26 -8.93
N PRO A 409 42.57 -4.52 -7.76
CA PRO A 409 44.00 -4.33 -7.54
C PRO A 409 44.88 -5.04 -8.60
N PRO A 410 46.15 -4.65 -8.76
CA PRO A 410 47.09 -5.39 -9.62
C PRO A 410 47.14 -6.86 -9.18
N MET A 411 47.05 -7.80 -10.14
CA MET A 411 47.00 -9.25 -9.91
C MET A 411 45.69 -9.82 -9.32
N GLN A 412 44.64 -9.01 -9.18
CA GLN A 412 43.28 -9.48 -8.90
C GLN A 412 42.40 -9.24 -10.14
N GLY A 413 41.33 -9.99 -10.26
CA GLY A 413 40.40 -9.89 -11.41
C GLY A 413 39.01 -10.40 -11.07
N GLU A 414 38.69 -10.50 -9.79
CA GLU A 414 37.49 -11.18 -9.32
C GLU A 414 36.26 -10.30 -9.53
N GLN A 415 36.38 -9.01 -9.22
CA GLN A 415 35.30 -8.04 -9.34
C GLN A 415 35.01 -7.70 -10.80
N ALA A 416 36.03 -7.43 -11.61
CA ALA A 416 35.87 -7.24 -13.05
C ALA A 416 35.26 -8.50 -13.70
N SER A 417 35.65 -9.70 -13.23
CA SER A 417 35.06 -10.96 -13.70
C SER A 417 33.59 -11.11 -13.32
N ASP A 418 33.18 -10.74 -12.10
CA ASP A 418 31.77 -10.78 -11.68
C ASP A 418 30.90 -9.81 -12.46
N VAL A 419 31.37 -8.57 -12.61
CA VAL A 419 30.69 -7.54 -13.40
C VAL A 419 30.53 -7.99 -14.85
N LEU A 420 31.60 -8.47 -15.49
CA LEU A 420 31.54 -9.00 -16.85
C LEU A 420 30.62 -10.22 -16.96
N CYS A 421 30.55 -11.05 -15.92
CA CYS A 421 29.62 -12.17 -15.87
C CYS A 421 28.17 -11.66 -15.99
N GLU A 422 27.76 -10.74 -15.13
CA GLU A 422 26.40 -10.16 -15.17
C GLU A 422 26.10 -9.49 -16.51
N MET A 423 27.03 -8.70 -17.07
CA MET A 423 26.85 -8.08 -18.39
C MET A 423 26.66 -9.10 -19.52
N ILE A 424 27.38 -10.22 -19.49
CA ILE A 424 27.21 -11.30 -20.47
C ILE A 424 25.83 -11.95 -20.33
N PHE A 425 25.36 -12.18 -19.11
CA PHE A 425 24.02 -12.74 -18.86
C PHE A 425 22.90 -11.77 -19.22
N ALA A 426 23.15 -10.46 -19.18
CA ALA A 426 22.28 -9.41 -19.70
C ALA A 426 22.32 -9.25 -21.23
N GLY A 427 23.07 -10.10 -21.94
CA GLY A 427 23.06 -10.16 -23.41
C GLY A 427 24.14 -9.33 -24.12
N LYS A 428 25.07 -8.72 -23.38
CA LYS A 428 26.16 -7.91 -23.98
C LYS A 428 27.40 -8.73 -24.38
N GLY A 429 27.33 -10.06 -24.36
CA GLY A 429 28.49 -10.94 -24.53
C GLY A 429 29.21 -10.87 -25.88
N GLU A 430 28.50 -10.63 -26.98
CA GLU A 430 29.12 -10.43 -28.30
C GLU A 430 29.96 -9.14 -28.34
N LYS A 431 29.44 -8.03 -27.81
CA LYS A 431 30.15 -6.74 -27.75
C LYS A 431 31.40 -6.83 -26.87
N ILE A 432 31.28 -7.46 -25.70
CA ILE A 432 32.42 -7.70 -24.81
C ILE A 432 33.51 -8.52 -25.51
N LYS A 433 33.13 -9.57 -26.25
CA LYS A 433 34.09 -10.44 -26.94
C LYS A 433 34.76 -9.74 -28.12
N LYS A 434 34.00 -8.95 -28.89
CA LYS A 434 34.47 -8.33 -30.13
C LYS A 434 35.29 -7.06 -29.88
N ASP A 435 34.82 -6.22 -28.96
CA ASP A 435 35.33 -4.85 -28.82
C ASP A 435 36.16 -4.69 -27.54
N ILE A 436 35.67 -5.20 -26.41
CA ILE A 436 36.30 -4.97 -25.10
C ILE A 436 37.47 -5.93 -24.83
N HIS A 437 37.33 -7.22 -25.13
CA HIS A 437 38.38 -8.21 -24.88
C HIS A 437 39.71 -7.89 -25.61
N PRO A 438 39.72 -7.51 -26.90
CA PRO A 438 40.95 -7.07 -27.56
C PRO A 438 41.53 -5.79 -26.94
N ALA A 439 40.69 -4.82 -26.58
CA ALA A 439 41.13 -3.57 -25.98
C ALA A 439 41.79 -3.80 -24.61
N MET A 440 41.18 -4.60 -23.73
CA MET A 440 41.79 -5.00 -22.45
C MET A 440 43.13 -5.73 -22.68
N GLY A 441 43.19 -6.64 -23.64
CA GLY A 441 44.39 -7.39 -23.97
C GLY A 441 45.55 -6.52 -24.46
N ASN A 442 45.26 -5.43 -25.17
CA ASN A 442 46.26 -4.45 -25.58
C ASN A 442 46.79 -3.60 -24.42
N ILE A 443 45.96 -3.36 -23.38
CA ILE A 443 46.32 -2.56 -22.22
C ILE A 443 47.11 -3.38 -21.19
N ASP A 444 46.57 -4.55 -20.78
CA ASP A 444 47.17 -5.43 -19.79
C ASP A 444 46.81 -6.90 -20.10
N ALA A 445 47.59 -7.51 -21.00
CA ALA A 445 47.38 -8.90 -21.41
C ALA A 445 47.40 -9.90 -20.24
N PRO A 446 48.33 -9.84 -19.26
CA PRO A 446 48.31 -10.72 -18.10
C PRO A 446 47.02 -10.63 -17.28
N LYS A 447 46.56 -9.42 -16.94
CA LYS A 447 45.36 -9.22 -16.12
C LYS A 447 44.09 -9.58 -16.90
N THR A 448 44.04 -9.26 -18.18
CA THR A 448 42.94 -9.66 -19.07
C THR A 448 42.78 -11.17 -19.10
N LYS A 449 43.89 -11.90 -19.26
CA LYS A 449 43.86 -13.36 -19.24
C LYS A 449 43.29 -13.90 -17.91
N LEU A 450 43.75 -13.35 -16.78
CA LEU A 450 43.24 -13.73 -15.45
C LEU A 450 41.73 -13.51 -15.30
N ILE A 451 41.23 -12.33 -15.69
CA ILE A 451 39.80 -11.97 -15.61
C ILE A 451 38.94 -12.94 -16.45
N PHE A 452 39.38 -13.25 -17.67
CA PHE A 452 38.63 -14.12 -18.58
C PHE A 452 38.70 -15.61 -18.21
N ASP A 453 39.80 -16.08 -17.61
CA ASP A 453 39.90 -17.43 -17.05
C ASP A 453 38.91 -17.60 -15.88
N LEU A 454 38.86 -16.62 -14.96
CA LEU A 454 37.87 -16.57 -13.86
C LEU A 454 36.43 -16.52 -14.40
N LEU A 455 36.20 -15.75 -15.46
CA LEU A 455 34.90 -15.59 -16.08
C LEU A 455 34.39 -16.90 -16.71
N GLU A 456 35.25 -17.66 -17.37
CA GLU A 456 34.90 -18.98 -17.92
C GLU A 456 34.55 -19.99 -16.82
N ASP A 457 35.25 -19.94 -15.69
CA ASP A 457 34.93 -20.78 -14.54
C ASP A 457 33.58 -20.39 -13.90
N LYS A 458 33.29 -19.09 -13.79
CA LYS A 458 31.98 -18.58 -13.34
C LYS A 458 30.85 -18.94 -14.30
N LYS A 459 31.08 -18.91 -15.63
CA LYS A 459 30.10 -19.39 -16.62
C LYS A 459 29.82 -20.89 -16.45
N LYS A 460 30.83 -21.71 -16.20
CA LYS A 460 30.66 -23.17 -15.96
C LYS A 460 29.86 -23.43 -14.69
N THR A 461 30.15 -22.73 -13.59
CA THR A 461 29.42 -22.90 -12.32
C THR A 461 27.97 -22.42 -12.43
N ARG A 462 27.72 -21.29 -13.11
CA ARG A 462 26.36 -20.77 -13.32
C ARG A 462 25.54 -21.60 -14.30
N LYS A 463 26.14 -22.17 -15.36
CA LYS A 463 25.49 -23.18 -16.24
C LYS A 463 25.13 -24.46 -15.48
N LYS A 464 25.95 -24.89 -14.52
CA LYS A 464 25.63 -26.03 -13.63
C LYS A 464 24.46 -25.71 -12.69
N LYS A 465 24.39 -24.48 -12.15
CA LYS A 465 23.23 -24.02 -11.36
C LYS A 465 21.96 -23.87 -12.21
N GLY A 466 22.07 -23.35 -13.43
CA GLY A 466 20.95 -23.13 -14.36
C GLY A 466 20.24 -24.39 -14.87
N LYS A 467 20.89 -25.57 -14.85
CA LYS A 467 20.25 -26.86 -15.16
C LYS A 467 19.43 -27.47 -14.01
N GLY A 468 19.38 -26.82 -12.83
CA GLY A 468 18.68 -27.37 -11.67
C GLY A 468 18.00 -26.37 -10.74
N GLN A 469 18.39 -25.10 -10.70
CA GLN A 469 17.86 -24.11 -9.74
C GLN A 469 18.23 -22.70 -10.21
N GLY A 470 17.22 -21.89 -10.56
CA GLY A 470 17.42 -20.45 -10.78
C GLY A 470 17.74 -19.75 -9.46
N ALA A 471 18.85 -19.01 -9.42
CA ALA A 471 19.17 -18.11 -8.31
C ALA A 471 18.26 -16.86 -8.40
N VAL A 472 17.58 -16.55 -7.30
CA VAL A 472 16.85 -15.29 -7.10
C VAL A 472 17.60 -14.53 -6.02
N VAL A 473 18.03 -13.30 -6.34
CA VAL A 473 18.64 -12.35 -5.42
C VAL A 473 17.53 -11.86 -4.47
N ALA A 474 17.75 -12.01 -3.16
CA ALA A 474 16.84 -11.56 -2.12
C ALA A 474 17.37 -10.26 -1.52
N SER A 475 16.96 -9.11 -2.08
CA SER A 475 17.27 -7.79 -1.54
C SER A 475 16.00 -6.92 -1.53
N ALA A 476 14.96 -7.39 -0.85
CA ALA A 476 13.80 -6.60 -0.44
C ALA A 476 12.85 -7.46 0.41
N PHE A 477 13.26 -7.90 1.61
CA PHE A 477 12.33 -8.47 2.58
C PHE A 477 12.77 -8.18 4.02
N ASP A 478 11.77 -7.93 4.85
CA ASP A 478 11.78 -7.56 6.26
C ASP A 478 12.66 -8.49 7.13
N GLN A 479 13.57 -7.88 7.90
CA GLN A 479 14.49 -8.56 8.82
C GLN A 479 13.76 -9.24 9.99
N ASN A 480 12.53 -8.82 10.32
CA ASN A 480 11.82 -9.32 11.50
C ASN A 480 11.19 -10.72 11.33
N PHE A 481 11.20 -11.29 10.12
CA PHE A 481 10.86 -12.71 9.90
C PHE A 481 12.07 -13.64 10.09
N MET A 482 13.28 -13.11 10.27
CA MET A 482 14.52 -13.88 10.30
C MET A 482 14.97 -14.36 11.69
N GLU A 483 14.36 -13.86 12.77
CA GLU A 483 14.72 -14.24 14.14
C GLU A 483 13.69 -15.19 14.74
N MET A 484 13.76 -16.46 14.33
CA MET A 484 13.37 -17.57 15.20
C MET A 484 14.63 -18.36 15.49
N ASP A 485 15.06 -18.32 16.75
CA ASP A 485 16.23 -19.02 17.27
C ASP A 485 16.21 -20.51 16.87
N CYS A 486 17.11 -20.87 15.96
CA CYS A 486 17.50 -22.25 15.77
C CYS A 486 18.41 -22.62 16.94
N VAL A 487 17.89 -23.44 17.86
CA VAL A 487 18.71 -24.21 18.81
C VAL A 487 19.75 -25.00 17.99
N SER A 488 21.01 -24.58 18.07
CA SER A 488 22.14 -25.31 17.52
C SER A 488 22.30 -26.62 18.30
N VAL A 489 21.98 -27.74 17.67
CA VAL A 489 22.50 -29.05 18.09
C VAL A 489 23.70 -29.34 17.21
N ASP A 490 24.88 -28.95 17.69
CA ASP A 490 26.14 -29.46 17.16
C ASP A 490 26.26 -30.93 17.60
N GLY A 491 26.29 -31.84 16.63
CA GLY A 491 26.42 -33.27 16.87
C GLY A 491 26.50 -34.05 15.56
N ASP A 492 27.74 -34.24 15.10
CA ASP A 492 28.15 -35.08 13.97
C ASP A 492 28.00 -36.58 14.31
N ASP A 493 26.78 -36.99 14.66
CA ASP A 493 26.44 -38.40 14.89
C ASP A 493 25.34 -38.79 13.91
N GLY A 494 25.68 -39.59 12.89
CA GLY A 494 24.78 -40.10 11.86
C GLY A 494 23.60 -40.94 12.35
N LYS A 495 22.66 -40.31 13.09
CA LYS A 495 21.37 -40.87 13.47
C LYS A 495 20.32 -40.33 12.49
N GLU A 496 19.70 -41.25 11.74
CA GLU A 496 18.54 -40.95 10.92
C GLU A 496 17.45 -40.29 11.78
N LEU A 497 17.01 -39.10 11.38
CA LEU A 497 15.84 -38.45 11.96
C LEU A 497 14.60 -39.34 11.78
N PRO A 498 13.68 -39.37 12.75
CA PRO A 498 12.48 -40.19 12.64
C PRO A 498 11.65 -39.79 11.41
N PRO A 499 11.04 -40.75 10.69
CA PRO A 499 10.24 -40.44 9.52
C PRO A 499 9.07 -39.55 9.93
N ILE A 500 8.98 -38.37 9.28
CA ILE A 500 7.85 -37.46 9.47
C ILE A 500 6.61 -38.14 8.87
N THR A 501 5.69 -38.56 9.72
CA THR A 501 4.35 -39.00 9.31
C THR A 501 3.53 -37.77 8.89
N PRO A 502 2.80 -37.83 7.76
CA PRO A 502 1.93 -36.73 7.36
C PRO A 502 0.85 -36.51 8.44
N PRO A 503 0.39 -35.25 8.63
CA PRO A 503 -0.65 -34.93 9.61
C PRO A 503 -1.89 -35.79 9.41
N GLU A 504 -2.51 -36.26 10.49
CA GLU A 504 -3.66 -37.16 10.45
C GLU A 504 -4.84 -36.56 9.66
N SER A 505 -4.97 -35.23 9.65
CA SER A 505 -5.94 -34.46 8.87
C SER A 505 -5.80 -34.62 7.34
N TRP A 506 -4.59 -34.84 6.83
CA TRP A 506 -4.35 -35.16 5.42
C TRP A 506 -4.79 -36.57 5.07
N LEU A 507 -4.60 -37.53 5.99
CA LEU A 507 -5.07 -38.90 5.82
C LEU A 507 -6.61 -38.96 5.90
N THR A 508 -7.24 -38.09 6.68
CA THR A 508 -8.70 -37.97 6.74
C THR A 508 -9.26 -37.36 5.44
N PHE A 509 -8.65 -36.28 4.92
CA PHE A 509 -9.07 -35.61 3.69
C PHE A 509 -9.00 -36.52 2.44
N LEU A 510 -8.06 -37.48 2.43
CA LEU A 510 -7.88 -38.43 1.32
C LEU A 510 -8.58 -39.78 1.55
N GLY A 511 -9.09 -40.04 2.76
CA GLY A 511 -9.48 -41.37 3.22
C GLY A 511 -10.95 -41.56 3.63
N THR A 512 -11.78 -40.53 3.71
CA THR A 512 -13.20 -40.73 4.07
C THR A 512 -14.08 -40.95 2.84
N PRO A 513 -14.60 -42.17 2.59
CA PRO A 513 -15.73 -42.32 1.69
C PRO A 513 -16.96 -41.64 2.30
N PRO A 514 -17.88 -41.10 1.48
CA PRO A 514 -19.09 -40.49 1.98
C PRO A 514 -19.94 -41.52 2.72
N SER A 515 -20.25 -41.24 3.98
CA SER A 515 -21.25 -41.98 4.75
C SER A 515 -22.61 -41.82 4.07
N ARG A 516 -23.11 -42.85 3.40
CA ARG A 516 -24.54 -42.97 3.13
C ARG A 516 -24.98 -44.43 3.12
N GLU A 517 -25.82 -44.74 4.09
CA GLU A 517 -26.68 -45.91 4.13
C GLU A 517 -27.64 -45.91 2.92
N VAL A 518 -27.93 -47.12 2.43
CA VAL A 518 -29.13 -47.63 1.72
C VAL A 518 -28.78 -48.53 0.51
N ALA A 519 -28.90 -49.85 0.75
CA ALA A 519 -29.39 -50.95 -0.10
C ALA A 519 -28.75 -51.31 -1.47
N PRO A 520 -28.86 -52.60 -1.92
CA PRO A 520 -27.74 -53.29 -2.57
C PRO A 520 -27.90 -53.60 -4.07
N ALA A 521 -26.78 -54.11 -4.62
CA ALA A 521 -26.64 -55.00 -5.78
C ALA A 521 -26.32 -54.36 -7.15
N VAL A 522 -25.03 -54.07 -7.40
CA VAL A 522 -24.33 -54.45 -8.65
C VAL A 522 -22.83 -54.70 -8.37
N ASN A 523 -22.41 -55.93 -8.69
CA ASN A 523 -21.05 -56.46 -8.95
C ASN A 523 -19.81 -55.54 -8.76
N PRO A 524 -18.93 -55.78 -7.75
CA PRO A 524 -17.70 -55.02 -7.55
C PRO A 524 -16.49 -55.77 -8.12
N LYS A 525 -16.13 -55.52 -9.39
CA LYS A 525 -14.82 -55.93 -9.92
C LYS A 525 -14.15 -54.94 -10.88
N ALA A 526 -14.64 -53.71 -10.93
CA ALA A 526 -14.00 -52.63 -11.68
C ALA A 526 -14.14 -51.30 -10.94
N ALA A 527 -13.32 -51.08 -9.91
CA ALA A 527 -13.10 -49.76 -9.34
C ALA A 527 -11.63 -49.65 -8.93
N MET A 528 -10.86 -48.93 -9.76
CA MET A 528 -9.50 -48.50 -9.47
C MET A 528 -9.46 -47.78 -8.12
N GLY A 529 -8.66 -48.31 -7.20
CA GLY A 529 -8.44 -47.68 -5.89
C GLY A 529 -7.13 -48.10 -5.22
N ALA A 530 -6.60 -49.28 -5.56
CA ALA A 530 -5.34 -49.74 -5.00
C ALA A 530 -4.10 -49.28 -5.79
N SER A 531 -4.16 -49.20 -7.13
CA SER A 531 -2.96 -48.86 -7.93
C SER A 531 -2.58 -47.39 -7.81
N ASN A 532 -3.54 -46.46 -7.74
CA ASN A 532 -3.25 -45.02 -7.63
C ASN A 532 -2.69 -44.64 -6.25
N MET A 533 -3.10 -45.35 -5.19
CA MET A 533 -2.54 -45.18 -3.85
C MET A 533 -1.13 -45.74 -3.76
N ALA A 534 -0.88 -46.91 -4.36
CA ALA A 534 0.46 -47.47 -4.47
C ALA A 534 1.39 -46.60 -5.34
N GLU A 535 0.87 -45.97 -6.40
CA GLU A 535 1.63 -45.11 -7.30
C GLU A 535 1.90 -43.73 -6.70
N MET A 536 0.94 -43.13 -5.98
CA MET A 536 1.18 -41.92 -5.18
C MET A 536 2.11 -42.18 -4.00
N GLN A 537 1.97 -43.30 -3.28
CA GLN A 537 2.96 -43.69 -2.25
C GLN A 537 4.33 -43.95 -2.87
N LYS A 538 4.40 -44.49 -4.10
CA LYS A 538 5.67 -44.70 -4.80
C LYS A 538 6.29 -43.38 -5.25
N MET A 539 5.50 -42.41 -5.74
CA MET A 539 5.97 -41.03 -6.02
C MET A 539 6.36 -40.29 -4.74
N TRP A 540 5.61 -40.43 -3.64
CA TRP A 540 5.96 -39.85 -2.35
C TRP A 540 7.23 -40.49 -1.77
N LYS A 541 7.39 -41.81 -1.86
CA LYS A 541 8.63 -42.49 -1.45
C LYS A 541 9.81 -42.15 -2.37
N LYS A 542 9.57 -41.86 -3.66
CA LYS A 542 10.60 -41.52 -4.65
C LYS A 542 11.01 -40.04 -4.62
N ASP A 543 10.05 -39.13 -4.40
CA ASP A 543 10.21 -37.68 -4.52
C ASP A 543 9.82 -36.90 -3.25
N GLY A 544 8.85 -37.39 -2.46
CA GLY A 544 8.38 -36.78 -1.21
C GLY A 544 9.29 -37.01 0.00
N ASN A 545 10.16 -38.02 -0.03
CA ASN A 545 11.22 -38.21 0.97
C ASN A 545 12.45 -37.32 0.75
N LYS A 546 12.46 -36.48 -0.29
CA LYS A 546 13.45 -35.41 -0.38
C LYS A 546 12.86 -34.23 0.36
N THR A 547 13.41 -33.94 1.53
CA THR A 547 13.29 -32.63 2.16
C THR A 547 13.46 -31.57 1.06
N ILE A 548 12.36 -30.90 0.69
CA ILE A 548 12.47 -29.71 -0.13
C ILE A 548 13.23 -28.75 0.76
N GLN A 549 14.50 -28.54 0.42
CA GLN A 549 15.31 -27.53 1.09
C GLN A 549 14.49 -26.24 1.16
N VAL A 550 14.45 -25.60 2.32
CA VAL A 550 13.65 -24.40 2.55
C VAL A 550 13.86 -23.37 1.44
N THR A 551 15.06 -23.27 0.90
CA THR A 551 15.42 -22.43 -0.26
C THR A 551 14.66 -22.80 -1.55
N LYS A 552 14.47 -24.08 -1.84
CA LYS A 552 13.67 -24.56 -2.99
C LYS A 552 12.19 -24.27 -2.78
N LEU A 553 11.68 -24.46 -1.56
CA LEU A 553 10.28 -24.15 -1.24
C LEU A 553 10.03 -22.64 -1.38
N ARG A 554 10.91 -21.81 -0.83
CA ARG A 554 10.88 -20.35 -0.98
C ARG A 554 10.89 -19.93 -2.45
N SER A 555 11.81 -20.47 -3.25
CA SER A 555 11.88 -20.18 -4.69
C SER A 555 10.60 -20.59 -5.43
N LEU A 556 10.00 -21.73 -5.07
CA LEU A 556 8.74 -22.20 -5.65
C LEU A 556 7.59 -21.25 -5.33
N VAL A 557 7.47 -20.83 -4.06
CA VAL A 557 6.43 -19.88 -3.62
C VAL A 557 6.58 -18.55 -4.35
N VAL A 558 7.79 -18.00 -4.45
CA VAL A 558 8.06 -16.76 -5.19
C VAL A 558 7.63 -16.87 -6.66
N LYS A 559 7.94 -17.98 -7.33
CA LYS A 559 7.52 -18.22 -8.72
C LYS A 559 6.01 -18.29 -8.88
N ILE A 560 5.30 -18.90 -7.93
CA ILE A 560 3.83 -18.96 -7.94
C ILE A 560 3.24 -17.55 -7.81
N TYR A 561 3.79 -16.72 -6.93
CA TYR A 561 3.35 -15.33 -6.76
C TYR A 561 3.63 -14.45 -7.99
N GLN A 562 4.82 -14.57 -8.59
CA GLN A 562 5.15 -13.82 -9.83
C GLN A 562 4.21 -14.21 -10.97
N ALA A 563 4.00 -15.50 -11.19
CA ALA A 563 3.09 -16.00 -12.21
C ALA A 563 1.64 -15.53 -11.94
N LYS A 564 1.24 -15.45 -10.66
CA LYS A 564 -0.07 -14.91 -10.26
C LYS A 564 -0.22 -13.44 -10.65
N ILE A 565 0.77 -12.61 -10.35
CA ILE A 565 0.75 -11.18 -10.66
C ILE A 565 0.63 -10.97 -12.17
N GLU A 566 1.44 -11.66 -12.96
CA GLU A 566 1.37 -11.61 -14.42
C GLU A 566 0.00 -12.06 -14.94
N ALA A 567 -0.54 -13.15 -14.41
CA ALA A 567 -1.87 -13.64 -14.77
C ALA A 567 -2.97 -12.62 -14.42
N ASP A 568 -2.87 -11.94 -13.29
CA ASP A 568 -3.83 -10.90 -12.88
C ASP A 568 -3.74 -9.65 -13.76
N ILE A 569 -2.54 -9.21 -14.13
CA ILE A 569 -2.35 -8.12 -15.08
C ILE A 569 -2.98 -8.47 -16.43
N ASN A 570 -2.76 -9.69 -16.92
CA ASN A 570 -3.33 -10.16 -18.17
C ASN A 570 -4.86 -10.31 -18.09
N ASN A 571 -5.39 -10.80 -16.97
CA ASN A 571 -6.83 -10.92 -16.75
C ASN A 571 -7.48 -9.53 -16.66
N MET A 572 -6.86 -8.57 -15.97
CA MET A 572 -7.33 -7.18 -15.92
C MET A 572 -7.41 -6.56 -17.32
N ARG A 573 -6.34 -6.69 -18.11
CA ARG A 573 -6.31 -6.17 -19.49
C ARG A 573 -7.38 -6.81 -20.39
N ALA A 574 -7.72 -8.06 -20.12
CA ALA A 574 -8.73 -8.82 -20.86
C ALA A 574 -10.16 -8.70 -20.29
N GLY A 575 -10.39 -7.90 -19.24
CA GLY A 575 -11.69 -7.80 -18.57
C GLY A 575 -12.16 -9.11 -17.90
N LYS A 576 -11.22 -10.01 -17.57
CA LYS A 576 -11.50 -11.31 -16.93
C LYS A 576 -11.35 -11.23 -15.41
N PHE A 577 -12.07 -12.10 -14.72
CA PHE A 577 -12.02 -12.23 -13.27
C PHE A 577 -10.63 -12.68 -12.78
N ARG A 578 -10.16 -12.10 -11.67
CA ARG A 578 -8.92 -12.50 -11.01
C ARG A 578 -9.17 -13.73 -10.14
N TYR A 579 -8.36 -14.77 -10.28
CA TYR A 579 -8.47 -15.93 -9.40
C TYR A 579 -7.99 -15.57 -7.98
N PRO A 580 -8.63 -16.04 -6.90
CA PRO A 580 -8.04 -16.03 -5.57
C PRO A 580 -6.67 -16.74 -5.57
N LEU A 581 -5.75 -16.32 -4.70
CA LEU A 581 -4.40 -16.88 -4.65
C LEU A 581 -4.43 -18.40 -4.44
N VAL A 582 -5.29 -18.89 -3.54
CA VAL A 582 -5.43 -20.32 -3.24
C VAL A 582 -5.81 -21.12 -4.50
N ASP A 583 -6.80 -20.66 -5.24
CA ASP A 583 -7.24 -21.33 -6.48
C ASP A 583 -6.16 -21.29 -7.56
N TYR A 584 -5.44 -20.18 -7.65
CA TYR A 584 -4.33 -20.06 -8.59
C TYR A 584 -3.17 -20.98 -8.23
N VAL A 585 -2.84 -21.13 -6.94
CA VAL A 585 -1.81 -22.08 -6.48
C VAL A 585 -2.19 -23.50 -6.90
N VAL A 586 -3.45 -23.90 -6.70
CA VAL A 586 -3.95 -25.21 -7.14
C VAL A 586 -3.83 -25.36 -8.66
N MET A 587 -4.29 -24.38 -9.43
CA MET A 587 -4.17 -24.38 -10.89
C MET A 587 -2.70 -24.43 -11.35
N TYR A 588 -1.81 -23.74 -10.66
CA TYR A 588 -0.38 -23.73 -10.94
C TYR A 588 0.19 -25.14 -10.72
N PHE A 589 -0.08 -25.77 -9.58
CA PHE A 589 0.37 -27.13 -9.34
C PHE A 589 -0.22 -28.14 -10.33
N ASP A 590 -1.50 -27.99 -10.68
CA ASP A 590 -2.16 -28.82 -11.70
C ASP A 590 -1.49 -28.69 -13.07
N THR A 591 -1.07 -27.48 -13.44
CA THR A 591 -0.49 -27.16 -14.74
C THR A 591 0.96 -27.60 -14.83
N PHE A 592 1.76 -27.36 -13.79
CA PHE A 592 3.20 -27.59 -13.81
C PHE A 592 3.62 -29.00 -13.34
N PHE A 593 2.80 -29.66 -12.53
CA PHE A 593 3.11 -30.99 -11.98
C PHE A 593 2.15 -32.08 -12.47
N GLY A 594 1.26 -31.77 -13.41
CA GLY A 594 0.50 -32.77 -14.16
C GLY A 594 -0.55 -33.52 -13.33
N LEU A 595 -1.09 -32.92 -12.27
CA LEU A 595 -2.14 -33.54 -11.43
C LEU A 595 -3.43 -33.86 -12.21
N LYS A 596 -3.57 -33.36 -13.45
CA LYS A 596 -4.71 -33.59 -14.35
C LYS A 596 -4.93 -35.04 -14.81
N GLN A 597 -4.01 -35.98 -14.57
CA GLN A 597 -4.35 -37.41 -14.78
C GLN A 597 -5.21 -38.01 -13.66
N ALA A 598 -5.40 -37.31 -12.53
CA ALA A 598 -6.08 -37.87 -11.37
C ALA A 598 -7.55 -37.47 -11.18
N ARG A 599 -8.14 -36.52 -11.94
CA ARG A 599 -9.57 -36.16 -11.75
C ARG A 599 -10.16 -35.25 -12.85
N ARG A 600 -11.22 -35.73 -13.50
CA ARG A 600 -12.46 -34.98 -13.76
C ARG A 600 -13.63 -35.98 -13.69
N PRO A 601 -14.52 -35.92 -12.68
CA PRO A 601 -15.88 -36.40 -12.91
C PRO A 601 -16.57 -35.39 -13.86
N ALA A 602 -17.30 -35.92 -14.84
CA ALA A 602 -18.08 -35.13 -15.78
C ALA A 602 -19.02 -34.18 -15.02
N GLN A 603 -18.93 -32.87 -15.31
CA GLN A 603 -19.96 -31.92 -14.91
C GLN A 603 -21.23 -32.26 -15.68
N ALA A 604 -22.29 -32.60 -14.95
CA ALA A 604 -23.64 -32.65 -15.51
C ALA A 604 -24.06 -31.23 -15.95
N PRO A 605 -24.84 -31.09 -17.03
CA PRO A 605 -25.38 -29.80 -17.43
C PRO A 605 -26.40 -29.33 -16.38
N HIS A 606 -26.22 -28.10 -15.88
CA HIS A 606 -27.21 -27.43 -15.04
C HIS A 606 -28.22 -26.66 -15.93
N PRO A 607 -29.51 -26.63 -15.55
CA PRO A 607 -30.57 -25.89 -16.24
C PRO A 607 -30.42 -24.37 -16.17
#